data_AF-A0A0M8Y8H8-F1
#
_entry.id   AF-A0A0M8Y8H8-F1
#
_cell.length_a   1.000
_cell.length_b   1.000
_cell.length_c   1.000
_cell.angle_alpha   90.00
_cell.angle_beta   90.00
_cell.angle_gamma   90.00
#
_symmetry.space_group_name_H-M   'P 1'
#
loop_
_entity.id
_entity.type
_entity.pdbx_description
1 polymer ?
#
loop_
_entity_poly.entity_id
_entity_poly.type
_entity_poly.pdbx_seq_one_letter_code
_entity_poly.pdbx_strand_id
1 'polypeptide(L)'
;MGLWGAVLVLPVVSVDLLLWFVAGPIVHDVLLAPLFAGLGLLIARWVPQPWRAAVQVGGTFTGVLVLLAVPLLWRPFAGGPNPGLVDRDYWTGLLVAVGVVWLGVLVTTLAGRRKRPHADR
;
A
#
# COMPACT_ATOMS: atom_id res chain seq x y z
N MET A 1 3.27 12.08 28.19
CA MET A 1 2.38 12.71 27.18
C MET A 1 0.90 12.32 27.28
N GLY A 2 0.49 11.33 28.10
CA GLY A 2 -0.90 10.81 28.11
C GLY A 2 -2.00 11.76 28.61
N LEU A 3 -1.98 12.16 29.89
CA LEU A 3 -3.06 12.96 30.51
C LEU A 3 -3.09 14.41 30.02
N TRP A 4 -1.91 15.05 29.92
CA TRP A 4 -1.81 16.43 29.46
C TRP A 4 -2.24 16.60 28.00
N GLY A 5 -1.94 15.63 27.12
CA GLY A 5 -2.42 15.67 25.72
C GLY A 5 -3.94 15.53 25.62
N ALA A 6 -4.55 14.68 26.44
CA ALA A 6 -6.01 14.53 26.49
C ALA A 6 -6.70 15.83 26.93
N VAL A 7 -6.18 16.50 27.97
CA VAL A 7 -6.71 17.79 28.45
C VAL A 7 -6.62 18.87 27.37
N LEU A 8 -5.53 18.92 26.60
CA LEU A 8 -5.36 19.88 25.51
C LEU A 8 -6.30 19.63 24.31
N VAL A 9 -6.80 18.40 24.13
CA VAL A 9 -7.73 18.05 23.05
C VAL A 9 -9.19 18.40 23.40
N LEU A 10 -9.58 18.36 24.68
CA LEU A 10 -10.97 18.61 25.10
C LEU A 10 -11.61 19.88 24.49
N PRO A 11 -10.93 21.03 24.40
CA PRO A 11 -11.52 22.25 23.84
C PRO A 11 -11.81 22.18 22.33
N VAL A 12 -11.19 21.23 21.61
CA VAL A 12 -11.34 21.05 20.16
C VAL A 12 -12.16 19.81 19.79
N VAL A 13 -12.67 19.06 20.78
CA VAL A 13 -13.56 17.92 20.52
C VAL A 13 -14.89 18.42 20.00
N SER A 14 -15.20 18.07 18.76
CA SER A 14 -16.48 18.30 18.12
C SER A 14 -17.12 16.98 17.70
N VAL A 15 -18.43 17.01 17.42
CA VAL A 15 -19.13 15.85 16.85
C VAL A 15 -18.51 15.43 15.53
N ASP A 16 -18.10 16.38 14.68
CA ASP A 16 -17.44 16.10 13.41
C ASP A 16 -16.09 15.40 13.61
N LEU A 17 -15.31 15.82 14.61
CA LEU A 17 -14.05 15.16 14.95
C LEU A 17 -14.29 13.72 15.38
N LEU A 18 -15.27 13.49 16.26
CA LEU A 18 -15.62 12.15 16.72
C LEU A 18 -16.12 11.27 15.58
N LEU A 19 -16.97 11.80 14.71
CA LEU A 19 -17.46 11.11 13.53
C LEU A 19 -16.31 10.77 12.57
N TRP A 20 -15.42 11.70 12.26
CA TRP A 20 -14.26 11.41 11.41
C TRP A 20 -13.34 10.37 12.06
N PHE A 21 -13.07 10.50 13.36
CA PHE A 21 -12.17 9.62 14.11
C PHE A 21 -12.70 8.19 14.21
N VAL A 22 -14.02 8.00 14.30
CA VAL A 22 -14.65 6.68 14.41
C VAL A 22 -15.03 6.13 13.03
N ALA A 23 -15.66 6.92 12.17
CA ALA A 23 -16.11 6.48 10.86
C ALA A 23 -14.94 6.17 9.92
N GLY A 24 -13.83 6.92 10.01
CA GLY A 24 -12.65 6.67 9.19
C GLY A 24 -12.11 5.25 9.33
N PRO A 25 -11.72 4.80 10.54
CA PRO A 25 -11.28 3.43 10.80
C PRO A 25 -12.35 2.38 10.46
N ILE A 26 -13.63 2.61 10.80
CA ILE A 26 -14.70 1.65 10.50
C ILE A 26 -14.82 1.45 8.99
N VAL A 27 -14.91 2.52 8.21
CA VAL A 27 -15.02 2.45 6.75
C VAL A 27 -13.76 1.81 6.16
N HIS A 28 -12.58 2.19 6.67
CA HIS A 28 -11.32 1.61 6.25
C HIS A 28 -11.30 0.09 6.48
N ASP A 29 -11.67 -0.39 7.66
CA ASP A 29 -11.59 -1.81 8.01
C ASP A 29 -12.67 -2.63 7.29
N VAL A 30 -13.90 -2.10 7.19
CA VAL A 30 -14.98 -2.74 6.47
C VAL A 30 -14.68 -2.86 4.97
N LEU A 31 -13.88 -1.97 4.39
CA LEU A 31 -13.53 -2.03 2.97
C LEU A 31 -12.22 -2.76 2.72
N LEU A 32 -11.17 -2.39 3.42
CA LEU A 32 -9.82 -2.90 3.17
C LEU A 32 -9.63 -4.31 3.73
N ALA A 33 -10.16 -4.63 4.91
CA ALA A 33 -9.99 -5.96 5.47
C ALA A 33 -10.56 -7.06 4.54
N PRO A 34 -11.82 -6.99 4.04
CA PRO A 34 -12.32 -8.01 3.12
C PRO A 34 -11.63 -7.96 1.76
N LEU A 35 -11.23 -6.79 1.27
CA LEU A 35 -10.45 -6.68 0.03
C LEU A 35 -9.12 -7.43 0.14
N PHE A 36 -8.34 -7.15 1.18
CA PHE A 36 -7.04 -7.80 1.40
C PHE A 36 -7.19 -9.28 1.76
N ALA A 37 -8.23 -9.66 2.49
CA ALA A 37 -8.56 -11.07 2.71
C ALA A 37 -8.85 -11.79 1.38
N GLY A 38 -9.66 -11.18 0.51
CA GLY A 38 -9.95 -11.68 -0.83
C GLY A 38 -8.69 -11.83 -1.69
N LEU A 39 -7.82 -10.82 -1.72
CA LEU A 39 -6.54 -10.88 -2.42
C LEU A 39 -5.63 -11.98 -1.86
N GLY A 40 -5.56 -12.12 -0.53
CA GLY A 40 -4.83 -13.20 0.13
C GLY A 40 -5.35 -14.59 -0.26
N LEU A 41 -6.67 -14.76 -0.31
CA LEU A 41 -7.31 -16.00 -0.76
C LEU A 41 -7.02 -16.30 -2.24
N LEU A 42 -7.05 -15.29 -3.10
CA LEU A 42 -6.70 -15.44 -4.51
C LEU A 42 -5.24 -15.88 -4.68
N ILE A 43 -4.31 -15.26 -3.93
CA ILE A 43 -2.91 -15.67 -3.93
C ILE A 43 -2.78 -17.12 -3.43
N ALA A 44 -3.46 -17.48 -2.34
CA ALA A 44 -3.43 -18.84 -1.82
C ALA A 44 -3.98 -19.87 -2.82
N ARG A 45 -5.01 -19.51 -3.59
CA ARG A 45 -5.66 -20.39 -4.57
C ARG A 45 -4.84 -20.57 -5.85
N TRP A 46 -4.24 -19.49 -6.36
CA TRP A 46 -3.67 -19.47 -7.72
C TRP A 46 -2.14 -19.45 -7.77
N VAL A 47 -1.46 -19.05 -6.69
CA VAL A 47 0.00 -18.94 -6.69
C VAL A 47 0.63 -20.19 -6.06
N PRO A 48 1.63 -20.81 -6.72
CA PRO A 48 2.36 -21.94 -6.17
C PRO A 48 2.98 -21.61 -4.81
N GLN A 49 2.94 -22.55 -3.87
CA GLN A 49 3.39 -22.36 -2.48
C GLN A 49 4.74 -21.61 -2.34
N PRO A 50 5.81 -21.94 -3.09
CA PRO A 50 7.10 -21.28 -2.89
C PRO A 50 7.15 -19.82 -3.39
N TRP A 51 6.11 -19.34 -4.08
CA TRP A 51 5.98 -17.94 -4.55
C TRP A 51 4.96 -17.12 -3.74
N ARG A 52 4.13 -17.74 -2.88
CA ARG A 52 3.02 -17.04 -2.20
C ARG A 52 3.47 -15.83 -1.38
N ALA A 53 4.47 -16.02 -0.53
CA ALA A 53 5.01 -14.93 0.31
C ALA A 53 5.59 -13.80 -0.54
N ALA A 54 6.34 -14.14 -1.59
CA ALA A 54 6.92 -13.17 -2.51
C ALA A 54 5.84 -12.34 -3.24
N VAL A 55 4.80 -13.00 -3.74
CA VAL A 55 3.65 -12.35 -4.40
C VAL A 55 2.84 -11.50 -3.42
N GLN A 56 2.65 -11.94 -2.18
CA GLN A 56 2.01 -11.13 -1.14
C GLN A 56 2.79 -9.83 -0.88
N VAL A 57 4.10 -9.93 -0.69
CA VAL A 57 4.96 -8.76 -0.46
C VAL A 57 4.93 -7.81 -1.66
N GLY A 58 5.11 -8.33 -2.88
CA GLY A 58 5.05 -7.51 -4.11
C GLY A 58 3.68 -6.85 -4.30
N GLY A 59 2.61 -7.57 -3.99
CA GLY A 59 1.25 -7.06 -4.01
C GLY A 59 1.03 -5.93 -3.01
N THR A 60 1.53 -6.05 -1.77
CA THR A 60 1.45 -5.00 -0.75
C THR A 60 2.14 -3.71 -1.21
N PHE A 61 3.39 -3.81 -1.69
CA PHE A 61 4.10 -2.64 -2.20
C PHE A 61 3.39 -2.00 -3.39
N THR A 62 2.88 -2.83 -4.32
CA THR A 62 2.09 -2.35 -5.46
C THR A 62 0.83 -1.61 -5.00
N GLY A 63 0.09 -2.17 -4.04
CA GLY A 63 -1.10 -1.55 -3.49
C GLY A 63 -0.82 -0.19 -2.84
N VAL A 64 0.25 -0.08 -2.05
CA VAL A 64 0.68 1.19 -1.45
C VAL A 64 1.06 2.21 -2.54
N LEU A 65 1.82 1.81 -3.56
CA LEU A 65 2.18 2.70 -4.67
C LEU A 65 0.94 3.20 -5.42
N VAL A 66 -0.04 2.33 -5.69
CA VAL A 66 -1.29 2.71 -6.32
C VAL A 66 -2.07 3.69 -5.46
N LEU A 67 -2.22 3.43 -4.15
CA LEU A 67 -2.92 4.33 -3.23
C LEU A 67 -2.27 5.72 -3.18
N LEU A 68 -0.94 5.78 -3.15
CA LEU A 68 -0.20 7.05 -3.21
C LEU A 68 -0.34 7.75 -4.57
N ALA A 69 -0.49 6.99 -5.65
CA ALA A 69 -0.68 7.53 -6.99
C ALA A 69 -2.10 8.05 -7.25
N VAL A 70 -3.13 7.56 -6.56
CA VAL A 70 -4.53 8.01 -6.74
C VAL A 70 -4.66 9.54 -6.75
N PRO A 71 -4.21 10.31 -5.74
CA PRO A 71 -4.34 11.77 -5.75
C PRO A 71 -3.52 12.44 -6.86
N LEU A 72 -2.44 11.81 -7.34
CA LEU A 72 -1.61 12.34 -8.42
C LEU A 72 -2.25 12.11 -9.80
N LEU A 73 -2.95 10.98 -9.97
CA LEU A 73 -3.63 10.61 -11.20
C LEU A 73 -5.01 11.27 -11.34
N TRP A 74 -5.72 11.51 -10.22
CA TRP A 74 -7.09 12.04 -10.24
C TRP A 74 -7.15 13.57 -10.31
N ARG A 75 -6.05 14.30 -10.05
CA ARG A 75 -6.11 15.74 -9.76
C ARG A 75 -6.63 16.60 -10.94
N PRO A 76 -7.84 17.21 -10.88
CA PRO A 76 -8.30 18.17 -11.88
C PRO A 76 -7.76 19.60 -11.60
N PHE A 77 -7.27 19.84 -10.37
CA PHE A 77 -6.87 21.15 -9.85
C PHE A 77 -5.40 21.15 -9.40
N ALA A 78 -4.51 20.66 -10.25
CA ALA A 78 -3.12 21.04 -10.09
C ALA A 78 -3.08 22.57 -10.26
N GLY A 79 -2.66 23.27 -9.20
CA GLY A 79 -2.51 24.73 -9.24
C GLY A 79 -1.66 25.17 -10.43
N GLY A 80 -1.70 26.48 -10.72
CA GLY A 80 -1.02 27.08 -11.87
C GLY A 80 0.37 26.49 -12.13
N PRO A 81 0.76 26.37 -13.42
CA PRO A 81 1.84 25.52 -13.87
C PRO A 81 3.08 25.65 -12.98
N ASN A 82 3.39 24.58 -12.25
CA ASN A 82 4.63 24.47 -11.49
C ASN A 82 5.62 23.66 -12.35
N PRO A 83 6.59 24.30 -13.02
CA PRO A 83 7.51 23.62 -13.90
C PRO A 83 8.30 22.57 -13.12
N GLY A 84 7.98 21.30 -13.33
CA GLY A 84 8.73 20.15 -12.80
C GLY A 84 7.95 19.17 -11.93
N LEU A 85 6.78 19.54 -11.37
CA LEU A 85 5.96 18.64 -10.55
C LEU A 85 4.61 18.31 -11.18
N VAL A 86 3.93 19.26 -11.80
CA VAL A 86 2.55 19.07 -12.29
C VAL A 86 2.48 18.42 -13.67
N ASP A 87 3.51 18.56 -14.51
CA ASP A 87 3.54 18.03 -15.89
C ASP A 87 4.15 16.62 -16.00
N ARG A 88 4.38 15.94 -14.87
CA ARG A 88 4.98 14.59 -14.90
C ARG A 88 3.95 13.55 -15.32
N ASP A 89 4.38 12.67 -16.21
CA ASP A 89 3.65 11.46 -16.53
C ASP A 89 3.68 10.50 -15.32
N TYR A 90 2.70 10.67 -14.45
CA TYR A 90 2.51 9.87 -13.25
C TYR A 90 2.16 8.41 -13.57
N TRP A 91 1.59 8.12 -14.75
CA TRP A 91 1.36 6.75 -15.19
C TRP A 91 2.68 6.04 -15.45
N THR A 92 3.56 6.67 -16.22
CA THR A 92 4.91 6.14 -16.47
C THR A 92 5.69 5.99 -15.16
N GLY A 93 5.63 6.98 -14.27
CA GLY A 93 6.28 6.90 -12.95
C GLY A 93 5.78 5.73 -12.09
N LEU A 94 4.46 5.53 -12.04
CA LEU A 94 3.85 4.41 -11.32
C LEU A 94 4.25 3.06 -11.93
N LEU A 95 4.20 2.93 -13.26
CA LEU A 95 4.57 1.69 -13.95
C LEU A 95 6.05 1.32 -13.71
N VAL A 96 6.95 2.31 -13.77
CA VAL A 96 8.37 2.11 -13.45
C VAL A 96 8.55 1.66 -12.01
N ALA A 97 7.89 2.32 -11.05
CA ALA A 97 8.00 1.95 -9.64
C ALA A 97 7.50 0.52 -9.37
N VAL A 98 6.35 0.14 -9.95
CA VAL A 98 5.82 -1.23 -9.88
C VAL A 98 6.78 -2.22 -10.53
N GLY A 99 7.35 -1.89 -11.69
CA GLY A 99 8.35 -2.72 -12.36
C GLY A 99 9.58 -2.97 -11.48
N VAL A 100 10.09 -1.94 -10.81
CA VAL A 100 11.22 -2.05 -9.87
C VAL A 100 10.87 -2.94 -8.68
N VAL A 101 9.68 -2.80 -8.10
CA VAL A 101 9.19 -3.66 -7.01
C VAL A 101 9.21 -5.13 -7.43
N TRP A 102 8.61 -5.46 -8.58
CA TRP A 102 8.52 -6.84 -9.04
C TRP A 102 9.87 -7.43 -9.48
N LEU A 103 10.76 -6.59 -10.02
CA LEU A 103 12.15 -6.98 -10.26
C LEU A 103 12.85 -7.36 -8.95
N GLY A 104 12.71 -6.54 -7.90
CA GLY A 104 13.27 -6.83 -6.58
C GLY A 104 12.70 -8.11 -5.96
N VAL A 105 11.38 -8.32 -6.05
CA VAL A 105 10.71 -9.56 -5.61
C VAL A 105 11.26 -10.77 -6.36
N LEU A 106 11.42 -10.68 -7.68
CA LEU A 106 11.96 -11.78 -8.50
C LEU A 106 13.40 -12.10 -8.11
N VAL A 107 14.26 -11.09 -8.04
CA VAL A 107 15.69 -11.25 -7.70
C VAL A 107 15.86 -11.88 -6.33
N THR A 108 15.18 -11.35 -5.31
CA THR A 108 15.28 -11.86 -3.93
C THR A 108 14.75 -13.28 -3.79
N THR A 109 13.62 -13.59 -4.45
CA THR A 109 13.03 -14.94 -4.42
C THR A 109 13.92 -15.97 -5.12
N LEU A 110 14.45 -15.64 -6.29
CA LEU A 110 15.35 -16.54 -7.03
C LEU A 110 16.70 -16.71 -6.32
N ALA A 111 17.27 -15.64 -5.77
CA ALA A 111 18.52 -15.71 -5.00
C ALA A 111 18.36 -16.54 -3.72
N GLY A 112 17.24 -16.39 -3.01
CA GLY A 112 16.94 -17.17 -1.81
C GLY A 112 16.75 -18.67 -2.09
N ARG A 113 16.19 -19.03 -3.25
CA ARG A 113 16.04 -20.44 -3.66
C ARG A 113 17.37 -21.10 -4.02
N ARG A 114 18.27 -20.38 -4.70
CA ARG A 114 19.62 -20.90 -5.04
C ARG A 114 20.44 -21.24 -3.79
N LYS A 115 20.19 -20.56 -2.66
CA LYS A 115 20.85 -20.78 -1.37
C LYS A 115 20.25 -21.92 -0.54
N ARG A 116 19.23 -22.64 -1.03
CA ARG A 116 18.75 -23.90 -0.44
C ARG A 116 19.28 -25.10 -1.23
N PRO A 117 20.59 -25.42 -1.20
CA PRO A 117 21.08 -26.68 -1.75
C PRO A 117 20.60 -27.85 -0.88
N HIS A 118 20.28 -28.96 -1.55
CA HIS A 118 19.96 -30.29 -1.02
C HIS A 118 20.60 -30.57 0.36
N ALA A 119 19.84 -30.40 1.44
CA ALA A 119 20.24 -30.80 2.79
C ALA A 119 19.80 -32.22 3.16
N ASP A 120 19.09 -32.93 2.28
CA ASP A 120 18.63 -34.30 2.52
C ASP A 120 18.92 -35.19 1.30
N ARG A 121 20.10 -35.83 1.29
CA ARG A 121 20.33 -37.14 0.67
C ARG A 121 21.40 -37.87 1.45
#